data_AF-A0A256GNS7-F1
#
_entry.id   AF-A0A256GNS7-F1
#
_cell.length_a   1.000
_cell.length_b   1.000
_cell.length_c   1.000
_cell.angle_alpha   90.00
_cell.angle_beta   90.00
_cell.angle_gamma   90.00
#
_symmetry.space_group_name_H-M   'P 1'
#
loop_
_entity.id
_entity.type
_entity.pdbx_description
1 polymer ?
#
loop_
_entity_poly.entity_id
_entity_poly.type
_entity_poly.pdbx_seq_one_letter_code
_entity_poly.pdbx_strand_id
1 'polypeptide(L)'
;MKDHRLVGELLGLLGEEGLIRLAEEHAGVRLYVPSYTERSQLIDTVGQDIASKLSRRYGGDYISVPLVRDLRARRYRDDDGLSNAQIARKLGITESGVERLFQRSPIKYRMKKSDDRQIEMFPLNQD
;
A
#
# COMPACT_ATOMS: atom_id res chain seq x y z
N MET A 1 15.79 5.57 2.95
CA MET A 1 15.84 4.32 3.75
C MET A 1 14.58 4.04 4.57
N LYS A 2 13.83 5.03 5.08
CA LYS A 2 12.63 4.79 5.91
C LYS A 2 11.43 4.15 5.16
N ASP A 3 11.26 4.41 3.87
CA ASP A 3 10.07 3.93 3.12
C ASP A 3 10.01 2.42 2.87
N HIS A 4 11.13 1.72 2.71
CA HIS A 4 11.10 0.31 2.31
C HIS A 4 10.53 -0.63 3.37
N ARG A 5 10.64 -0.29 4.66
CA ARG A 5 10.07 -1.11 5.74
C ARG A 5 8.55 -1.03 5.76
N LEU A 6 8.00 0.18 5.72
CA LEU A 6 6.55 0.39 5.69
C LEU A 6 5.93 -0.23 4.44
N VAL A 7 6.58 -0.11 3.27
CA VAL A 7 6.07 -0.75 2.05
C VAL A 7 6.00 -2.27 2.19
N GLY A 8 7.03 -2.91 2.77
CA GLY A 8 7.01 -4.36 2.99
C GLY A 8 5.93 -4.80 3.99
N GLU A 9 5.66 -3.99 5.03
CA GLU A 9 4.55 -4.24 5.97
C GLU A 9 3.19 -4.08 5.30
N LEU A 10 2.97 -2.98 4.57
CA LEU A 10 1.72 -2.73 3.86
C LEU A 10 1.47 -3.79 2.79
N LEU A 11 2.52 -4.22 2.07
CA LEU A 11 2.41 -5.30 1.09
C LEU A 11 2.02 -6.63 1.76
N GLY A 12 2.63 -6.97 2.90
CA GLY A 12 2.27 -8.18 3.65
C GLY A 12 0.84 -8.12 4.22
N LEU A 13 0.37 -6.93 4.60
CA LEU A 13 -0.95 -6.71 5.18
C LEU A 13 -2.07 -6.69 4.13
N LEU A 14 -1.86 -5.98 3.02
CA LEU A 14 -2.89 -5.68 2.03
C LEU A 14 -2.79 -6.54 0.77
N GLY A 15 -1.65 -7.18 0.54
CA GLY A 15 -1.32 -7.74 -0.77
C GLY A 15 -0.96 -6.64 -1.79
N GLU A 16 -0.59 -7.07 -2.98
CA GLU A 16 -0.14 -6.18 -4.05
C GLU A 16 -1.25 -5.26 -4.54
N GLU A 17 -2.41 -5.82 -4.90
CA GLU A 17 -3.58 -5.05 -5.35
C GLU A 17 -4.06 -4.05 -4.30
N GLY A 18 -4.08 -4.47 -3.02
CA GLY A 18 -4.50 -3.58 -1.93
C GLY A 18 -3.52 -2.42 -1.70
N LEU A 19 -2.21 -2.67 -1.82
CA LEU A 19 -1.20 -1.63 -1.75
C LEU A 19 -1.29 -0.66 -2.94
N ILE A 20 -1.52 -1.18 -4.16
CA ILE A 20 -1.73 -0.36 -5.35
C ILE A 20 -2.95 0.53 -5.15
N ARG A 21 -4.09 -0.03 -4.74
CA ARG A 21 -5.33 0.72 -4.49
C ARG A 21 -5.13 1.83 -3.46
N LEU A 22 -4.45 1.54 -2.35
CA LEU A 22 -4.11 2.54 -1.34
C LEU A 22 -3.26 3.68 -1.93
N ALA A 23 -2.27 3.35 -2.76
CA ALA A 23 -1.38 4.32 -3.37
C ALA A 23 -2.03 5.12 -4.51
N GLU A 24 -3.05 4.60 -5.17
CA GLU A 24 -3.81 5.36 -6.18
C GLU A 24 -4.59 6.50 -5.54
N GLU A 25 -5.17 6.27 -4.37
CA GLU A 25 -6.01 7.26 -3.68
C GLU A 25 -5.21 8.20 -2.78
N HIS A 26 -4.19 7.70 -2.07
CA HIS A 26 -3.57 8.43 -0.95
C HIS A 26 -2.05 8.55 -1.02
N ALA A 27 -1.38 8.20 -2.12
CA ALA A 27 0.07 8.22 -2.17
C ALA A 27 0.69 9.63 -1.98
N GLY A 28 1.83 9.67 -1.27
CA GLY A 28 2.61 10.89 -1.09
C GLY A 28 2.11 11.79 0.05
N VAL A 29 1.06 11.40 0.77
CA VAL A 29 0.56 12.12 1.94
C VAL A 29 0.67 11.29 3.23
N ARG A 30 0.55 11.99 4.37
CA ARG A 30 0.34 11.34 5.68
C ARG A 30 -1.15 11.10 5.84
N LEU A 31 -1.53 9.83 5.82
CA LEU A 31 -2.91 9.38 5.97
C LEU A 31 -3.19 9.03 7.42
N TYR A 32 -4.20 9.66 8.02
CA TYR A 32 -4.74 9.24 9.30
C TYR A 32 -5.53 7.94 9.14
N VAL A 33 -5.27 6.96 10.00
CA VAL A 33 -6.01 5.70 10.04
C VAL A 33 -6.91 5.69 11.28
N PRO A 34 -8.24 5.72 11.15
CA PRO A 34 -9.11 5.72 12.32
C PRO A 34 -9.15 4.34 13.00
N SER A 35 -9.37 4.32 14.31
CA SER A 35 -9.53 3.07 15.06
C SER A 35 -10.84 2.33 14.73
N TYR A 36 -11.87 3.07 14.30
CA TYR A 36 -13.18 2.55 13.93
C TYR A 36 -13.54 3.00 12.52
N THR A 37 -13.82 2.06 11.63
CA THR A 37 -14.03 2.34 10.20
C THR A 37 -15.45 2.76 9.87
N GLU A 38 -16.45 2.47 10.71
CA GLU A 38 -17.89 2.55 10.43
C GLU A 38 -18.40 3.88 9.83
N ARG A 39 -17.67 4.98 10.02
CA ARG A 39 -17.99 6.31 9.44
C ARG A 39 -16.79 6.99 8.78
N SER A 40 -15.77 6.21 8.42
CA SER A 40 -14.53 6.74 7.88
C SER A 40 -14.58 6.91 6.37
N GLN A 41 -14.15 8.08 5.89
CA GLN A 41 -13.87 8.35 4.47
C GLN A 41 -12.82 7.39 3.88
N LEU A 42 -12.07 6.68 4.71
CA LEU A 42 -11.13 5.65 4.26
C LEU A 42 -11.88 4.48 3.59
N ILE A 43 -13.06 4.09 4.07
CA ILE A 43 -13.85 3.04 3.40
C ILE A 43 -14.23 3.50 1.99
N ASP A 44 -14.67 4.75 1.84
CA ASP A 44 -15.16 5.27 0.56
C ASP A 44 -14.07 5.31 -0.52
N THR A 45 -12.81 5.48 -0.12
CA THR A 45 -11.68 5.60 -1.03
C THR A 45 -11.03 4.25 -1.34
N VAL A 46 -10.71 3.45 -0.32
CA VAL A 46 -9.95 2.19 -0.50
C VAL A 46 -10.80 0.93 -0.31
N GLY A 47 -12.06 1.05 0.10
CA GLY A 47 -12.95 -0.08 0.35
C GLY A 47 -12.84 -0.66 1.77
N GLN A 48 -13.88 -1.41 2.16
CA GLN A 48 -14.04 -1.96 3.53
C GLN A 48 -12.88 -2.87 3.96
N ASP A 49 -12.41 -3.76 3.08
CA ASP A 49 -11.37 -4.74 3.41
C ASP A 49 -10.03 -4.06 3.73
N ILE A 50 -9.57 -3.16 2.85
CA ILE A 50 -8.33 -2.39 3.05
C ILE A 50 -8.44 -1.50 4.28
N ALA A 51 -9.56 -0.77 4.42
CA ALA A 51 -9.78 0.10 5.57
C ALA A 51 -9.75 -0.68 6.90
N SER A 52 -10.39 -1.86 6.95
CA SER A 52 -10.42 -2.70 8.14
C SER A 52 -9.04 -3.24 8.51
N LYS A 53 -8.27 -3.73 7.51
CA LYS A 53 -6.90 -4.20 7.72
C LYS A 53 -5.98 -3.09 8.24
N LEU A 54 -6.07 -1.89 7.65
CA LEU A 54 -5.32 -0.73 8.10
C LEU A 54 -5.70 -0.34 9.53
N SER A 55 -6.98 -0.25 9.83
CA SER A 55 -7.49 0.18 11.15
C SER A 55 -7.10 -0.80 12.25
N ARG A 56 -7.14 -2.12 11.97
CA ARG A 56 -6.67 -3.15 12.91
C ARG A 56 -5.18 -3.00 13.24
N ARG A 57 -4.35 -2.56 12.29
CA ARG A 57 -2.88 -2.50 12.44
C ARG A 57 -2.35 -1.13 12.89
N TYR A 58 -2.98 -0.05 12.45
CA TYR A 58 -2.51 1.33 12.58
C TYR A 58 -3.58 2.29 13.14
N GLY A 59 -4.72 1.78 13.60
CA GLY A 59 -5.83 2.59 14.09
C GLY A 59 -5.42 3.58 15.18
N GLY A 60 -5.78 4.84 14.99
CA GLY A 60 -5.41 5.96 15.86
C GLY A 60 -4.10 6.65 15.50
N ASP A 61 -3.40 6.20 14.44
CA ASP A 61 -2.10 6.72 14.04
C ASP A 61 -2.09 7.21 12.57
N TYR A 62 -0.97 7.80 12.15
CA TYR A 62 -0.71 8.24 10.79
C TYR A 62 0.30 7.33 10.09
N ILE A 63 0.02 6.99 8.83
CA ILE A 63 0.99 6.33 7.95
C ILE A 63 1.39 7.27 6.80
N SER A 64 2.67 7.26 6.43
CA SER A 64 3.13 7.93 5.21
C SER A 64 2.91 7.00 4.02
N VAL A 65 1.93 7.30 3.18
CA VAL A 65 1.54 6.37 2.10
C VAL A 65 2.58 6.40 0.97
N PRO A 66 3.18 5.25 0.62
CA PRO A 66 4.24 5.20 -0.37
C PRO A 66 3.70 5.36 -1.81
N LEU A 67 4.51 5.94 -2.68
CA LEU A 67 4.14 6.19 -4.08
C LEU A 67 4.07 4.92 -4.95
N VAL A 68 4.89 3.92 -4.62
CA VAL A 68 5.00 2.61 -5.30
C VAL A 68 4.93 2.67 -6.84
N ARG A 69 5.59 3.69 -7.43
CA ARG A 69 5.52 3.97 -8.89
C ARG A 69 5.93 2.78 -9.76
N ASP A 70 6.95 2.02 -9.36
CA ASP A 70 7.39 0.81 -10.09
C ASP A 70 6.29 -0.25 -10.13
N LEU A 71 5.63 -0.48 -8.99
CA LEU A 71 4.55 -1.46 -8.86
C LEU A 71 3.34 -1.06 -9.71
N ARG A 72 2.91 0.20 -9.57
CA ARG A 72 1.81 0.77 -10.36
C ARG A 72 2.09 0.76 -11.86
N ALA A 73 3.30 1.14 -12.28
CA ALA A 73 3.69 1.15 -13.69
C ALA A 73 3.61 -0.24 -14.31
N ARG A 74 4.08 -1.28 -13.59
CA ARG A 74 4.03 -2.67 -14.05
C ARG A 74 2.59 -3.18 -14.11
N ARG A 75 1.78 -2.95 -13.07
CA ARG A 75 0.35 -3.28 -13.09
C ARG A 75 -0.40 -2.66 -14.28
N TYR A 76 -0.21 -1.37 -14.54
CA TYR A 76 -0.82 -0.69 -15.68
C TYR A 76 -0.33 -1.23 -17.04
N ARG A 77 0.89 -1.75 -17.09
CA ARG A 77 1.44 -2.35 -18.31
C ARG A 77 0.88 -3.76 -18.51
N ASP A 78 0.93 -4.59 -17.49
CA ASP A 78 0.71 -6.03 -17.56
C ASP A 78 -0.79 -6.35 -17.67
N ASP A 79 -1.63 -5.64 -16.93
CA ASP A 79 -3.07 -5.95 -16.84
C ASP A 79 -3.92 -5.05 -17.74
N ASP A 80 -3.57 -3.76 -17.83
CA ASP A 80 -4.34 -2.76 -18.59
C ASP A 80 -3.75 -2.51 -20.00
N GLY A 81 -2.55 -3.04 -20.30
CA GLY A 81 -1.90 -2.88 -21.60
C GLY A 81 -1.47 -1.44 -21.93
N LEU A 82 -1.34 -0.56 -20.94
CA LEU A 82 -1.10 0.88 -21.18
C LEU A 82 0.29 1.16 -21.78
N SER A 83 0.35 2.13 -22.68
CA SER A 83 1.59 2.66 -23.24
C SER A 83 2.37 3.49 -22.21
N ASN A 84 3.68 3.72 -22.46
CA ASN A 84 4.51 4.56 -21.59
C ASN A 84 3.93 5.97 -21.42
N ALA A 85 3.36 6.56 -22.48
CA ALA A 85 2.69 7.85 -22.44
C ALA A 85 1.46 7.86 -21.52
N GLN A 86 0.65 6.80 -21.54
CA GLN A 86 -0.51 6.67 -20.66
C GLN A 86 -0.10 6.48 -19.19
N ILE A 87 0.92 5.64 -18.95
CA ILE A 87 1.48 5.41 -17.62
C ILE A 87 2.10 6.71 -17.06
N ALA A 88 2.84 7.45 -17.88
CA ALA A 88 3.45 8.73 -17.53
C ALA A 88 2.40 9.74 -17.03
N ARG A 89 1.29 9.88 -17.77
CA ARG A 89 0.16 10.72 -17.36
C ARG A 89 -0.47 10.27 -16.05
N LYS A 90 -0.72 8.97 -15.87
CA LYS A 90 -1.29 8.42 -14.62
C LYS A 90 -0.37 8.61 -13.40
N LEU A 91 0.95 8.51 -13.59
CA LEU A 91 1.94 8.63 -12.50
C LEU A 91 2.43 10.05 -12.26
N GLY A 92 2.11 11.00 -13.14
CA GLY A 92 2.59 12.38 -13.09
C GLY A 92 4.11 12.49 -13.29
N ILE A 93 4.68 11.69 -14.19
CA ILE A 93 6.11 11.70 -14.54
C ILE A 93 6.30 11.75 -16.05
N THR A 94 7.54 11.93 -16.52
CA THR A 94 7.85 11.92 -17.96
C THR A 94 7.84 10.49 -18.52
N GLU A 95 7.64 10.34 -19.83
CA GLU A 95 7.77 9.04 -20.53
C GLU A 95 9.15 8.42 -20.34
N SER A 96 10.20 9.24 -20.43
CA SER A 96 11.58 8.82 -20.10
C SER A 96 11.74 8.38 -18.64
N GLY A 97 10.92 8.90 -17.73
CA GLY A 97 10.84 8.45 -16.34
C GLY A 97 10.25 7.04 -16.24
N VAL A 98 9.19 6.76 -17.01
CA VAL A 98 8.58 5.43 -17.12
C VAL A 98 9.55 4.43 -17.74
N GLU A 99 10.25 4.79 -18.82
CA GLU A 99 11.29 3.94 -19.43
C GLU A 99 12.37 3.55 -18.42
N ARG A 100 12.85 4.51 -17.63
CA ARG A 100 13.83 4.25 -16.56
C ARG A 100 13.28 3.35 -15.45
N LEU A 101 11.98 3.37 -15.17
CA LEU A 101 11.37 2.41 -14.24
C LEU A 101 11.45 0.99 -14.80
N PHE A 102 11.09 0.80 -16.08
CA PHE A 102 11.12 -0.52 -16.70
C PHE A 102 12.53 -1.07 -16.95
N GLN A 103 13.52 -0.21 -17.19
CA GLN A 103 14.92 -0.61 -17.33
C GLN A 103 15.54 -1.10 -16.01
N ARG A 104 15.02 -0.66 -14.87
CA ARG A 104 15.48 -1.12 -13.55
C ARG A 104 14.91 -2.50 -13.26
N SER A 105 15.68 -3.31 -12.55
CA SER A 105 15.14 -4.53 -11.96
C SER A 105 13.93 -4.19 -11.08
N PRO A 106 12.83 -4.97 -11.17
CA PRO A 106 11.66 -4.75 -10.33
C PRO A 106 12.05 -4.63 -8.86
N ILE A 107 11.44 -3.66 -8.16
CA ILE A 107 11.71 -3.50 -6.73
C ILE A 107 11.15 -4.72 -6.00
N LYS A 108 12.04 -5.53 -5.42
CA LYS A 108 11.63 -6.67 -4.59
C LYS A 108 11.20 -6.16 -3.21
N TYR A 109 9.92 -5.90 -3.05
CA TYR A 109 9.32 -5.64 -1.75
C TYR A 109 9.33 -6.95 -0.95
N ARG A 110 10.17 -7.03 0.09
CA ARG A 110 10.21 -8.21 0.96
C ARG A 110 9.01 -8.15 1.90
N MET A 111 8.04 -9.04 1.70
CA MET A 111 7.03 -9.31 2.72
C MET A 111 7.74 -9.75 3.99
N LYS A 112 7.45 -9.10 5.12
CA LYS A 112 7.84 -9.64 6.41
C LYS A 112 6.99 -10.91 6.61
N LYS A 113 7.62 -12.07 6.74
CA LYS A 113 6.90 -13.26 7.23
C LYS A 113 6.30 -12.89 8.57
N SER A 114 4.98 -13.06 8.72
CA SER A 114 4.33 -13.07 10.02
C SER A 114 5.12 -14.03 10.91
N ASP A 115 5.63 -13.54 12.05
CA ASP A 115 6.34 -14.41 12.98
C ASP A 115 5.28 -15.16 13.78
N ASP A 116 5.10 -16.45 13.47
CA ASP A 116 4.16 -17.35 14.15
C ASP A 116 4.43 -17.49 15.66
N ARG A 117 5.50 -16.86 16.17
CA ARG A 117 5.89 -16.82 17.58
C ARG A 117 5.24 -15.69 18.40
N GLN A 118 4.43 -14.82 17.81
CA GLN A 118 3.56 -13.92 18.59
C GLN A 118 2.28 -14.64 19.02
N ILE A 119 2.41 -15.51 20.02
CA ILE A 119 1.27 -16.05 20.79
C ILE A 119 0.60 -14.87 21.51
N GLU A 120 -0.74 -14.78 21.47
CA GLU A 120 -1.52 -13.88 22.33
C GLU A 120 -1.14 -14.14 23.79
N MET A 121 -0.34 -13.24 24.38
CA MET A 121 0.27 -13.45 25.69
C MET A 121 -0.66 -13.14 26.87
N PHE A 122 -1.91 -12.76 26.61
CA PHE A 122 -2.88 -12.40 27.65
C PHE A 122 -4.24 -13.03 27.37
N PRO A 123 -4.61 -14.14 28.05
CA PRO A 123 -6.02 -14.51 28.14
C PRO A 123 -6.77 -13.38 28.87
N LEU A 124 -7.88 -12.93 28.28
CA LEU A 124 -8.82 -12.04 28.95
C LEU A 124 -9.33 -12.75 30.20
N ASN A 125 -9.00 -12.21 31.37
CA ASN A 125 -9.59 -12.65 32.63
C ASN A 125 -11.11 -12.50 32.53
N GLN A 126 -11.82 -13.61 32.77
CA GLN A 126 -13.25 -13.62 33.01
C GLN A 126 -13.47 -13.21 34.46
N ASP A 127 -14.22 -12.14 34.69
CA ASP A 127 -14.94 -11.89 35.94
C ASP A 127 -16.44 -11.99 35.65
#